data_AF-V5FWD8-F1
#
_entry.id   AF-V5FWD8-F1
#
_cell.length_a   1.000
_cell.length_b   1.000
_cell.length_c   1.000
_cell.angle_alpha   90.00
_cell.angle_beta   90.00
_cell.angle_gamma   90.00
#
_symmetry.space_group_name_H-M   'P 1'
#
loop_
_entity.id
_entity.type
_entity.pdbx_description
1 polymer ?
#
loop_
_entity_poly.entity_id
_entity_poly.type
_entity_poly.pdbx_seq_one_letter_code
_entity_poly.pdbx_strand_id
1 'polypeptide(L)'
;MALIFRLAGKRCGSQILNAEKTGLYSFIRPVGLKAQPATTEREESHDERNMRLKRPQSPHLTIYAPQLTSMLSITHRFTGMTLASYAIALGLGAVVLPESIPYYIEELECAQLGSAFISTLKFLLAFPLTYH
;
A
#
# COMPACT_ATOMS: atom_id res chain seq x y z
N MET A 1 -44.47 -15.61 -33.17
CA MET A 1 -43.15 -14.93 -33.14
C MET A 1 -42.08 -15.61 -34.01
N ALA A 2 -42.03 -16.94 -34.15
CA ALA A 2 -41.03 -17.62 -34.99
C ALA A 2 -41.11 -17.32 -36.51
N LEU A 3 -42.29 -17.01 -37.04
CA LEU A 3 -42.51 -16.74 -38.47
C LEU A 3 -41.93 -15.38 -38.93
N ILE A 4 -41.91 -14.38 -38.04
CA ILE A 4 -41.39 -13.04 -38.31
C ILE A 4 -39.85 -13.08 -38.45
N PHE A 5 -39.17 -13.81 -37.56
CA PHE A 5 -37.71 -14.00 -37.64
C PHE A 5 -37.28 -14.77 -38.90
N ARG A 6 -38.09 -15.74 -39.35
CA ARG A 6 -37.79 -16.54 -40.55
C ARG A 6 -37.95 -15.73 -41.85
N LEU A 7 -38.87 -14.77 -41.88
CA LEU A 7 -39.04 -13.84 -43.00
C LEU A 7 -37.97 -12.72 -42.99
N ALA A 8 -37.57 -12.23 -41.82
CA ALA A 8 -36.50 -11.24 -41.68
C ALA A 8 -35.14 -11.79 -42.18
N GLY A 9 -34.81 -13.04 -41.84
CA GLY A 9 -33.58 -13.70 -42.33
C GLY A 9 -33.55 -13.86 -43.86
N LYS A 10 -34.69 -14.18 -44.49
CA LYS A 10 -34.79 -14.30 -45.95
C LYS A 10 -34.68 -12.95 -46.68
N ARG A 11 -35.17 -11.87 -46.07
CA ARG A 11 -35.11 -10.51 -46.64
C ARG A 11 -33.72 -9.88 -46.52
N CYS A 12 -32.97 -10.19 -45.47
CA CYS A 12 -31.59 -9.74 -45.30
C CYS A 12 -30.62 -10.47 -46.26
N GLY A 13 -30.78 -11.80 -46.41
CA GLY A 13 -29.95 -12.59 -47.33
C GLY A 13 -30.07 -12.17 -48.80
N SER A 14 -31.25 -11.74 -49.26
CA SER A 14 -31.44 -11.26 -50.63
C SER A 14 -30.88 -9.86 -50.88
N GLN A 15 -30.74 -9.01 -49.86
CA GLN A 15 -30.08 -7.71 -49.97
C GLN A 15 -28.55 -7.85 -50.04
N ILE A 16 -27.98 -8.82 -49.32
CA ILE A 16 -26.56 -9.17 -49.38
C ILE A 16 -26.16 -9.69 -50.77
N LEU A 17 -26.98 -10.56 -51.37
CA LEU A 17 -26.78 -11.06 -52.74
C LEU A 17 -26.92 -9.97 -53.81
N ASN A 18 -27.80 -8.99 -53.62
CA ASN A 18 -27.94 -7.86 -54.56
C ASN A 18 -26.80 -6.84 -54.44
N ALA A 19 -26.22 -6.67 -53.25
CA ALA A 19 -25.04 -5.84 -53.04
C ALA A 19 -23.77 -6.45 -53.66
N GLU A 20 -23.73 -7.79 -53.83
CA GLU A 20 -22.63 -8.49 -54.51
C GLU A 20 -22.50 -8.06 -55.99
N LYS A 21 -23.64 -7.83 -56.65
CA LYS A 21 -23.69 -7.36 -58.05
C LYS A 21 -23.22 -5.91 -58.26
N THR A 22 -23.17 -5.10 -57.21
CA THR A 22 -22.87 -3.66 -57.31
C THR A 22 -21.38 -3.34 -57.17
N GLY A 23 -20.50 -4.34 -57.10
CA GLY A 23 -19.04 -4.14 -57.03
C GLY A 23 -18.53 -3.52 -55.73
N LEU A 24 -19.41 -3.17 -54.79
CA LEU A 24 -19.08 -2.54 -53.50
C LEU A 24 -18.31 -3.47 -52.56
N TYR A 25 -18.36 -4.79 -52.75
CA TYR A 25 -17.58 -5.75 -51.98
C TYR A 25 -16.09 -5.80 -52.37
N SER A 26 -15.68 -5.25 -53.54
CA SER A 26 -14.26 -5.28 -53.95
C SER A 26 -13.37 -4.34 -53.11
N PHE A 27 -13.98 -3.36 -52.43
CA PHE A 27 -13.28 -2.42 -51.54
C PHE A 27 -13.23 -2.88 -50.08
N ILE A 28 -13.91 -3.97 -49.72
CA ILE A 28 -13.89 -4.50 -48.36
C ILE A 28 -12.67 -5.42 -48.25
N ARG A 29 -11.61 -4.96 -47.57
CA ARG A 29 -10.49 -5.83 -47.19
C ARG A 29 -10.91 -6.64 -45.95
N PRO A 30 -11.17 -7.95 -46.05
CA PRO A 30 -11.43 -8.75 -44.87
C PRO A 30 -10.15 -8.82 -44.04
N VAL A 31 -10.17 -8.23 -42.84
CA VAL A 31 -9.11 -8.42 -41.85
C VAL A 31 -9.30 -9.81 -41.25
N GLY A 32 -8.53 -10.78 -41.74
CA GLY A 32 -8.52 -12.13 -41.21
C GLY A 32 -7.88 -12.15 -39.82
N LEU A 33 -8.70 -12.12 -38.77
CA LEU A 33 -8.23 -12.33 -37.41
C LEU A 33 -7.91 -13.81 -37.23
N LYS A 34 -6.61 -14.16 -37.14
CA LYS A 34 -6.21 -15.49 -36.68
C LYS A 34 -6.35 -15.52 -35.16
N ALA A 35 -7.25 -16.37 -34.66
CA ALA A 35 -7.31 -16.68 -33.24
C ALA A 35 -6.03 -17.42 -32.85
N GLN A 36 -5.14 -16.74 -32.12
CA GLN A 36 -3.96 -17.38 -31.53
C GLN A 36 -4.39 -18.00 -30.19
N PRO A 37 -4.05 -19.28 -29.92
CA PRO A 37 -4.29 -19.86 -28.61
C PRO A 37 -3.53 -19.04 -27.57
N ALA A 38 -4.19 -18.73 -26.44
CA ALA A 38 -3.59 -17.96 -25.36
C ALA A 38 -2.33 -18.68 -24.88
N THR A 39 -1.18 -18.01 -24.96
CA THR A 39 0.04 -18.48 -24.31
C THR A 39 -0.23 -18.61 -22.83
N THR A 40 -0.12 -19.81 -22.28
CA THR A 40 -0.11 -20.03 -20.83
C THR A 40 1.12 -19.33 -20.28
N GLU A 41 0.96 -18.12 -19.73
CA GLU A 41 2.06 -17.45 -19.03
C GLU A 41 2.51 -18.35 -17.87
N ARG A 42 3.82 -18.36 -17.59
CA ARG A 42 4.32 -18.98 -16.36
C ARG A 42 3.55 -18.31 -15.20
N GLU A 43 2.95 -19.09 -14.32
CA GLU A 43 2.36 -18.59 -13.07
C GLU A 43 3.49 -18.10 -12.15
N GLU A 44 4.09 -16.97 -12.52
CA GLU A 44 5.09 -16.29 -11.70
C GLU A 44 4.37 -15.16 -10.98
N SER A 45 4.66 -15.03 -9.69
CA SER A 45 4.11 -13.92 -8.91
C SER A 45 4.61 -12.59 -9.49
N HIS A 46 3.78 -11.55 -9.42
CA HIS A 46 4.11 -10.21 -9.90
C HIS A 46 5.48 -9.72 -9.37
N ASP A 47 5.76 -10.02 -8.10
CA ASP A 47 6.97 -9.60 -7.42
C ASP A 47 8.19 -10.40 -7.88
N GLU A 48 8.04 -11.72 -8.07
CA GLU A 48 9.09 -12.59 -8.62
C GLU A 48 9.51 -12.16 -10.02
N ARG A 49 8.52 -11.80 -10.86
CA ARG A 49 8.77 -11.26 -12.19
C ARG A 49 9.55 -9.96 -12.13
N ASN A 50 9.19 -9.05 -11.22
CA ASN A 50 9.87 -7.75 -11.08
C ASN A 50 11.28 -7.88 -10.48
N MET A 51 11.48 -8.83 -9.56
CA MET A 51 12.81 -9.17 -9.01
C MET A 51 13.72 -9.75 -10.08
N ARG A 52 13.24 -10.69 -10.90
CA ARG A 52 14.01 -11.22 -12.05
C ARG A 52 14.38 -10.13 -13.04
N LEU A 53 13.42 -9.26 -13.35
CA LEU A 53 13.61 -8.15 -14.30
C LEU A 53 14.40 -6.98 -13.71
N LYS A 54 14.75 -7.02 -12.41
CA LYS A 54 15.49 -5.96 -11.69
C LYS A 54 14.87 -4.57 -11.89
N ARG A 55 13.53 -4.51 -11.88
CA ARG A 55 12.83 -3.23 -12.04
C ARG A 55 13.02 -2.37 -10.79
N PRO A 56 13.51 -1.13 -10.93
CA PRO A 56 13.66 -0.24 -9.78
C PRO A 56 12.28 0.16 -9.25
N GLN A 57 12.16 0.28 -7.93
CA GLN A 57 10.99 0.86 -7.31
C GLN A 57 11.01 2.39 -7.53
N SER A 58 9.86 2.97 -7.86
CA SER A 58 9.77 4.42 -7.97
C SER A 58 10.07 5.09 -6.63
N PRO A 59 10.69 6.28 -6.64
CA PRO A 59 10.88 7.05 -5.42
C PRO A 59 9.50 7.37 -4.84
N HIS A 60 9.34 7.18 -3.52
CA HIS A 60 8.06 7.36 -2.83
C HIS A 60 8.21 8.37 -1.70
N LEU A 61 8.79 8.00 -0.55
CA LEU A 61 8.94 8.91 0.59
C LEU A 61 9.78 10.16 0.27
N THR A 62 10.69 10.07 -0.70
CA THR A 62 11.60 11.16 -1.06
C THR A 62 10.96 12.22 -1.95
N ILE A 63 9.87 11.91 -2.66
CA ILE A 63 9.22 12.84 -3.60
C ILE A 63 7.86 13.34 -3.10
N TYR A 64 7.22 12.62 -2.17
CA TYR A 64 5.95 13.06 -1.60
C TYR A 64 6.17 14.23 -0.64
N ALA A 65 5.41 15.30 -0.85
CA ALA A 65 5.42 16.44 0.05
C ALA A 65 4.94 16.03 1.46
N PRO A 66 5.57 16.57 2.52
CA PRO A 66 5.15 16.28 3.89
C PRO A 66 3.75 16.84 4.17
N GLN A 67 2.75 15.96 4.29
CA GLN A 67 1.37 16.31 4.64
C GLN A 67 1.16 16.19 6.14
N LEU A 68 0.32 17.07 6.72
CA LEU A 68 -0.01 17.02 8.15
C LEU A 68 -0.60 15.67 8.57
N THR A 69 -1.47 15.08 7.74
CA THR A 69 -2.09 13.76 8.01
C THR A 69 -1.07 12.63 8.01
N SER A 70 -0.15 12.61 7.04
CA SER A 70 0.93 11.62 6.96
C SER A 70 1.90 11.76 8.14
N MET A 71 2.29 12.99 8.48
CA MET A 71 3.16 13.26 9.62
C MET A 71 2.49 12.87 10.95
N LEU A 72 1.21 13.23 11.15
CA LEU A 72 0.43 12.83 12.32
C LEU A 72 0.37 11.31 12.49
N SER A 73 0.18 10.58 11.38
CA SER A 73 0.18 9.12 11.40
C SER A 73 1.53 8.53 11.80
N ILE A 74 2.63 9.07 11.27
CA ILE A 74 3.99 8.63 11.60
C ILE A 74 4.30 8.90 13.07
N THR A 75 4.01 10.12 13.56
CA THR A 75 4.28 10.51 14.94
C THR A 75 3.42 9.71 15.92
N HIS A 76 2.15 9.42 15.60
CA HIS A 76 1.29 8.59 16.45
C HIS A 76 1.81 7.15 16.58
N ARG A 77 2.35 6.58 15.49
CA ARG A 77 3.04 5.28 15.55
C ARG A 77 4.31 5.35 16.38
N PHE A 78 5.10 6.42 16.21
CA PHE A 78 6.34 6.60 16.96
C PHE A 78 6.09 6.75 18.46
N THR A 79 5.15 7.60 18.87
CA THR A 79 4.81 7.76 20.29
C THR A 79 4.24 6.48 20.89
N GLY A 80 3.42 5.73 20.13
CA GLY A 80 2.94 4.42 20.56
C GLY A 80 4.07 3.40 20.78
N MET A 81 5.04 3.32 19.86
CA MET A 81 6.22 2.46 20.05
C MET A 81 7.06 2.89 21.26
N THR A 82 7.24 4.19 21.47
CA THR A 82 7.95 4.73 22.63
C THR A 82 7.25 4.35 23.93
N LEU A 83 5.93 4.50 24.03
CA LEU A 83 5.16 4.09 25.22
C LEU A 83 5.26 2.58 25.50
N ALA A 84 5.15 1.75 24.46
CA ALA A 84 5.33 0.31 24.60
C ALA A 84 6.75 -0.04 25.09
N SER A 85 7.78 0.64 24.56
CA SER A 85 9.16 0.46 25.00
C SER A 85 9.36 0.85 26.47
N TYR A 86 8.71 1.93 26.93
CA TYR A 86 8.74 2.33 28.34
C TYR A 86 8.11 1.28 29.24
N ALA A 87 6.94 0.77 28.89
CA ALA A 87 6.26 -0.26 29.67
C ALA A 87 7.11 -1.53 29.77
N ILE A 88 7.71 -1.96 28.65
CA ILE A 88 8.59 -3.13 28.63
C ILE A 88 9.87 -2.89 29.44
N ALA A 89 10.52 -1.73 29.25
CA ALA A 89 11.76 -1.41 29.95
C ALA A 89 11.56 -1.30 31.47
N LEU A 90 10.49 -0.66 31.92
CA LEU A 90 10.15 -0.56 33.34
C LEU A 90 9.73 -1.93 33.92
N GLY A 91 8.96 -2.72 33.17
CA GLY A 91 8.57 -4.06 33.59
C GLY A 91 9.75 -5.02 33.70
N LEU A 92 10.65 -5.02 32.71
CA LEU A 92 11.89 -5.79 32.74
C LEU A 92 12.84 -5.28 33.82
N GLY A 93 12.96 -3.97 33.96
CA GLY A 93 13.75 -3.34 35.01
C GLY A 93 13.31 -3.82 36.39
N ALA A 94 12.01 -3.81 36.67
CA ALA A 94 11.47 -4.25 37.96
C ALA A 94 11.77 -5.73 38.30
N VAL A 95 12.01 -6.58 37.29
CA VAL A 95 12.32 -8.01 37.48
C VAL A 95 13.83 -8.26 37.53
N VAL A 96 14.62 -7.52 36.75
CA VAL A 96 16.07 -7.75 36.59
C VAL A 96 16.90 -6.98 37.61
N LEU A 97 16.44 -5.78 38.01
CA LEU A 97 17.17 -4.94 38.96
C LEU A 97 17.04 -5.50 40.38
N PRO A 98 18.14 -5.64 41.13
CA PRO A 98 18.11 -6.23 42.47
C PRO A 98 17.57 -5.28 43.54
N GLU A 99 17.78 -3.97 43.35
CA GLU A 99 17.40 -2.94 44.32
C GLU A 99 15.99 -2.38 44.11
N SER A 100 15.46 -1.73 45.16
CA SER A 100 14.15 -1.08 45.14
C SER A 100 14.17 0.28 44.43
N ILE A 101 13.00 0.74 43.97
CA ILE A 101 12.85 2.04 43.28
C ILE A 101 13.42 3.24 44.07
N PRO A 102 13.23 3.36 45.40
CA PRO A 102 13.79 4.47 46.18
C PRO A 102 15.31 4.60 46.05
N TYR A 103 16.04 3.48 46.03
CA TYR A 103 17.50 3.48 45.89
C TYR A 103 17.95 4.20 44.60
N TYR A 104 17.29 3.91 43.47
CA TYR A 104 17.61 4.55 42.18
C TYR A 104 17.20 6.03 42.14
N ILE A 105 16.18 6.44 42.90
CA ILE A 105 15.79 7.84 42.99
C ILE A 105 16.82 8.63 43.80
N GLU A 106 17.30 8.09 44.92
CA GLU A 106 18.32 8.72 45.76
C GLU A 106 19.64 8.92 44.99
N GLU A 107 20.09 7.91 44.23
CA GLU A 107 21.27 8.03 43.36
C GLU A 107 21.08 9.14 42.30
N LEU A 108 19.88 9.28 41.74
CA LEU A 108 19.55 10.33 40.76
C LEU A 108 19.52 11.73 41.40
N GLU A 109 19.07 11.83 42.65
CA GLU A 109 19.10 13.08 43.44
C GLU A 109 20.53 13.48 43.82
N CYS A 110 21.37 12.52 44.20
CA CYS A 110 22.79 12.72 44.48
C CYS A 110 23.57 13.24 43.25
N ALA A 111 23.14 12.89 42.04
CA ALA A 111 23.73 13.41 40.80
C ALA A 111 23.52 14.92 40.58
N GLN A 112 22.72 15.59 41.43
CA GLN A 112 22.46 17.05 41.41
C GLN A 112 22.15 17.61 40.01
N LEU A 113 21.29 16.91 39.27
CA LEU A 113 20.84 17.36 37.96
C LEU A 113 20.07 18.68 38.13
N GLY A 114 20.44 19.70 37.35
CA GLY A 114 19.81 21.02 37.42
C GLY A 114 18.29 20.94 37.22
N SER A 115 17.54 21.83 37.89
CA SER A 115 16.06 21.82 37.88
C SER A 115 15.46 21.91 36.47
N ALA A 116 16.12 22.63 35.56
CA ALA A 116 15.73 22.72 34.15
C ALA A 116 15.80 21.35 33.47
N PHE A 117 16.88 20.58 33.69
CA PHE A 117 17.08 19.27 33.09
C PHE A 117 16.01 18.28 33.56
N ILE A 118 15.73 18.24 34.86
CA ILE A 118 14.68 17.38 35.43
C ILE A 118 13.31 17.73 34.83
N SER A 119 13.02 19.02 34.66
CA SER A 119 11.76 19.47 34.07
C SER A 119 11.62 19.05 32.61
N THR A 120 12.70 19.17 31.81
CA THR A 120 12.72 18.69 30.42
C THR A 120 12.52 17.18 30.34
N LEU A 121 13.16 16.40 31.21
CA LEU A 121 13.01 14.95 31.24
C LEU A 121 11.56 14.54 31.56
N LYS A 122 10.94 15.19 32.55
CA LYS A 122 9.52 14.98 32.89
C LYS A 122 8.61 15.33 31.71
N PHE A 123 8.87 16.42 31.01
CA PHE A 123 8.11 16.80 29.82
C PHE A 123 8.24 15.76 28.70
N LEU A 124 9.46 15.27 28.42
CA LEU A 124 9.70 14.24 27.40
C LEU A 124 9.04 12.90 27.73
N LEU A 125 8.93 12.55 29.01
CA LEU A 125 8.19 11.37 29.44
C LEU A 125 6.67 11.55 29.31
N ALA A 126 6.14 12.74 29.64
CA ALA A 126 4.70 13.02 29.62
C ALA A 126 4.15 13.29 28.20
N PHE A 127 4.94 13.89 27.32
CA PHE A 127 4.54 14.26 25.96
C PHE A 127 4.01 13.08 25.12
N PRO A 128 4.70 11.94 24.97
CA PRO A 128 4.21 10.83 24.16
C PRO A 128 2.91 10.23 24.72
N LEU A 129 2.72 10.24 26.04
CA LEU A 129 1.49 9.78 26.68
C LEU A 129 0.30 10.71 26.42
N THR A 130 0.54 12.02 26.35
CA THR A 130 -0.52 13.01 26.13
C THR A 130 -0.88 13.14 24.65
N TYR A 131 0.11 12.94 23.77
CA TYR A 131 -0.07 13.04 22.32
C TYR A 131 -0.71 11.79 21.70
N HIS A 132 -0.36 10.60 22.19
CA HIS A 132 -0.86 9.32 21.67
C HIS A 132 -2.30 9.06 22.14
#